data_AF-A0A3D5SH54-F1
#
_entry.id   AF-A0A3D5SH54-F1
#
_cell.length_a   1.000
_cell.length_b   1.000
_cell.length_c   1.000
_cell.angle_alpha   90.00
_cell.angle_beta   90.00
_cell.angle_gamma   90.00
#
_symmetry.space_group_name_H-M   'P 1'
#
loop_
_entity.id
_entity.type
_entity.pdbx_description
1 polymer ?
#
loop_
_entity_poly.entity_id
_entity_poly.type
_entity_poly.pdbx_seq_one_letter_code
_entity_poly.pdbx_strand_id
1 'polypeptide(L)'
;MVFTSKKVELPNFGERLKKLREEADFSVQRAAHLLNIQAKYLQRLESGEMEKLPADVYNKGFLRRYAKLLDADPEALVEEYEKEARIAQHLSQGKVHQALP
;
A
#
# COMPACT_ATOMS: atom_id res chain seq x y z
N MET A 1 7.65 28.97 7.43
CA MET A 1 7.43 27.68 8.11
C MET A 1 6.91 26.70 7.08
N VAL A 2 7.70 25.72 6.66
CA VAL A 2 7.23 24.62 5.82
C VAL A 2 7.73 23.34 6.46
N PHE A 3 6.81 22.59 7.07
CA PHE A 3 7.12 21.28 7.59
C PHE A 3 7.23 20.33 6.40
N THR A 4 8.40 20.30 5.77
CA THR A 4 8.75 19.22 4.84
C THR A 4 9.09 18.02 5.71
N SER A 5 8.08 17.25 6.11
CA SER A 5 8.25 15.99 6.81
C SER A 5 8.96 15.02 5.87
N LYS A 6 10.30 15.05 5.89
CA LYS A 6 11.17 14.04 5.30
C LYS A 6 10.92 12.75 6.08
N LYS A 7 9.94 11.96 5.64
CA LYS A 7 9.48 10.75 6.31
C LYS A 7 10.55 9.68 6.10
N VAL A 8 11.24 9.39 7.20
CA VAL A 8 12.23 8.33 7.51
C VAL A 8 12.42 7.25 6.43
N GLU A 9 13.68 7.13 5.98
CA GLU A 9 14.22 6.18 4.99
C GLU A 9 14.23 4.73 5.50
N LEU A 10 13.06 4.12 5.62
CA LEU A 10 12.86 2.70 5.37
C LEU A 10 11.86 2.64 4.22
N PRO A 11 12.10 1.88 3.13
CA PRO A 11 11.13 1.81 2.05
C PRO A 11 9.82 1.32 2.63
N ASN A 12 8.83 2.20 2.67
CA ASN A 12 7.50 1.83 3.14
C ASN A 12 6.95 0.74 2.20
N PHE A 13 6.04 -0.09 2.70
CA PHE A 13 5.48 -1.22 1.95
C PHE A 13 5.07 -0.88 0.50
N GLY A 14 4.55 0.33 0.25
CA GLY A 14 4.18 0.81 -1.07
C GLY A 14 5.38 0.98 -2.01
N GLU A 15 6.46 1.60 -1.56
CA GLU A 15 7.68 1.77 -2.34
C GLU A 15 8.34 0.42 -2.69
N ARG A 16 8.31 -0.54 -1.76
CA ARG A 16 8.81 -1.89 -2.04
C ARG A 16 7.96 -2.61 -3.09
N LEU A 17 6.64 -2.50 -3.01
CA LEU A 17 5.72 -3.00 -4.02
C LEU A 17 5.98 -2.41 -5.40
N LYS A 18 6.19 -1.09 -5.45
CA LYS A 18 6.55 -0.38 -6.68
C LYS A 18 7.82 -0.95 -7.29
N LYS A 19 8.85 -1.15 -6.46
CA LYS A 19 10.13 -1.72 -6.89
C LYS A 19 9.97 -3.12 -7.45
N LEU A 20 9.23 -4.00 -6.77
CA LEU A 20 8.94 -5.36 -7.26
C LEU A 20 8.23 -5.33 -8.62
N ARG A 21 7.28 -4.40 -8.83
CA ARG A 21 6.62 -4.22 -10.13
C ARG A 21 7.59 -3.80 -11.23
N GLU A 22 8.49 -2.88 -10.92
CA GLU A 22 9.49 -2.38 -11.86
C GLU A 22 10.54 -3.46 -12.18
N GLU A 23 10.96 -4.24 -11.18
CA GLU A 23 11.85 -5.40 -11.36
C GLU A 23 11.21 -6.52 -12.19
N ALA A 24 9.88 -6.64 -12.14
CA ALA A 24 9.11 -7.57 -12.96
C ALA A 24 8.73 -6.99 -14.35
N ASP A 25 9.30 -5.85 -14.75
CA ASP A 25 9.08 -5.18 -16.04
C ASP A 25 7.60 -4.85 -16.36
N PHE A 26 6.78 -4.64 -15.31
CA PHE A 26 5.39 -4.24 -15.48
C PHE A 26 5.22 -2.73 -15.31
N SER A 27 4.54 -2.08 -16.27
CA SER A 27 3.97 -0.75 -16.01
C SER A 27 2.78 -0.85 -15.06
N VAL A 28 2.49 0.21 -14.30
CA VAL A 28 1.28 0.31 -13.46
C VAL A 28 0.02 -0.02 -14.26
N GLN A 29 -0.07 0.48 -15.50
CA GLN A 29 -1.20 0.29 -16.39
C GLN A 29 -1.33 -1.18 -16.81
N ARG A 30 -0.21 -1.83 -17.14
CA ARG A 30 -0.18 -3.23 -17.52
C ARG A 30 -0.56 -4.14 -16.35
N ALA A 31 0.00 -3.90 -15.18
CA ALA A 31 -0.33 -4.64 -13.97
C ALA A 31 -1.81 -4.48 -13.60
N ALA A 32 -2.32 -3.25 -13.60
CA ALA A 32 -3.73 -2.97 -13.32
C ALA A 32 -4.68 -3.67 -14.30
N HIS A 33 -4.34 -3.68 -15.60
CA HIS A 33 -5.09 -4.39 -16.62
C HIS A 33 -5.13 -5.90 -16.37
N LEU A 34 -3.98 -6.53 -16.09
CA LEU A 34 -3.89 -7.98 -15.79
C LEU A 34 -4.64 -8.35 -14.51
N LEU A 35 -4.68 -7.45 -13.53
CA LEU A 35 -5.38 -7.63 -12.27
C LEU A 35 -6.87 -7.26 -12.36
N ASN A 36 -7.32 -6.73 -13.49
CA ASN A 36 -8.67 -6.22 -13.70
C ASN A 36 -9.11 -5.21 -12.62
N ILE A 37 -8.25 -4.23 -12.36
CA ILE A 37 -8.52 -3.13 -11.42
C ILE A 37 -8.16 -1.78 -12.05
N GLN A 38 -8.63 -0.69 -11.46
CA GLN A 38 -8.23 0.65 -11.91
C GLN A 38 -6.79 0.94 -11.48
N ALA A 39 -5.97 1.47 -12.39
CA ALA A 39 -4.57 1.84 -12.13
C ALA A 39 -4.40 2.75 -10.90
N LYS A 40 -5.38 3.61 -10.62
CA LYS A 40 -5.38 4.49 -9.44
C LYS A 40 -5.29 3.74 -8.11
N TYR A 41 -5.79 2.50 -8.03
CA TYR A 41 -5.68 1.69 -6.82
C TYR A 41 -4.25 1.19 -6.62
N LEU A 42 -3.61 0.72 -7.70
CA LEU A 42 -2.21 0.31 -7.69
C LEU A 42 -1.30 1.48 -7.31
N GLN A 43 -1.55 2.66 -7.88
CA GLN A 43 -0.80 3.88 -7.58
C GLN A 43 -0.94 4.30 -6.11
N ARG A 44 -2.15 4.26 -5.54
CA ARG A 44 -2.39 4.58 -4.13
C ARG A 44 -1.68 3.61 -3.21
N LEU A 45 -1.74 2.31 -3.51
CA LEU A 45 -1.04 1.28 -2.76
C LEU A 45 0.48 1.47 -2.79
N GLU A 46 1.04 1.68 -3.99
CA GLU A 46 2.47 1.91 -4.20
C GLU A 46 2.97 3.25 -3.61
N SER A 47 2.06 4.21 -3.42
CA SER A 47 2.37 5.51 -2.80
C SER A 47 2.08 5.54 -1.29
N GLY A 48 1.64 4.42 -0.70
CA GLY A 48 1.30 4.32 0.72
C GLY A 48 0.01 5.07 1.13
N GLU A 49 -0.83 5.47 0.18
CA GLU A 49 -2.11 6.17 0.43
C GLU A 49 -3.22 5.20 0.85
N MET A 50 -2.99 4.40 1.89
CA MET A 50 -3.90 3.32 2.31
C MET A 50 -5.29 3.83 2.72
N GLU A 51 -5.36 5.03 3.30
CA GLU A 51 -6.60 5.75 3.64
C GLU A 51 -7.51 6.06 2.45
N LYS A 52 -6.98 6.05 1.23
CA LYS A 52 -7.72 6.33 -0.02
C LYS A 52 -8.09 5.05 -0.78
N LEU A 53 -7.81 3.88 -0.22
CA LEU A 53 -8.23 2.60 -0.78
C LEU A 53 -9.71 2.32 -0.41
N PRO A 54 -10.46 1.62 -1.27
CA PRO A 54 -11.79 1.13 -0.91
C PRO A 54 -11.72 0.18 0.29
N ALA A 55 -12.85 -0.04 0.95
CA ALA A 55 -12.96 -0.90 2.14
C ALA A 55 -12.20 -2.24 2.00
N ASP A 56 -11.52 -2.62 3.09
CA ASP A 56 -10.42 -3.60 3.16
C ASP A 56 -10.68 -4.99 2.59
N VAL A 57 -11.95 -5.39 2.42
CA VAL A 57 -12.32 -6.73 1.97
C VAL A 57 -11.80 -7.03 0.56
N TYR A 58 -11.67 -6.02 -0.30
CA TYR A 58 -11.16 -6.18 -1.67
C TYR A 58 -9.63 -6.20 -1.77
N ASN A 59 -8.91 -5.69 -0.76
CA ASN A 59 -7.47 -5.46 -0.85
C ASN A 59 -6.67 -6.77 -0.75
N LYS A 60 -7.10 -7.74 0.10
CA LYS A 60 -6.36 -9.00 0.29
C LYS A 60 -6.39 -9.92 -0.93
N GLY A 61 -7.56 -10.10 -1.55
CA GLY A 61 -7.70 -10.93 -2.75
C GLY A 61 -6.94 -10.35 -3.94
N PHE A 62 -6.96 -9.03 -4.07
CA PHE A 62 -6.14 -8.30 -5.04
C PHE A 62 -4.64 -8.45 -4.74
N LEU A 63 -4.20 -8.26 -3.49
CA LEU A 63 -2.79 -8.37 -3.09
C LEU A 63 -2.22 -9.75 -3.39
N ARG A 64 -2.98 -10.82 -3.14
CA ARG A 64 -2.56 -12.18 -3.51
C ARG A 64 -2.35 -12.33 -5.01
N ARG A 65 -3.25 -11.77 -5.83
CA ARG A 65 -3.11 -11.80 -7.30
C ARG A 65 -1.94 -10.95 -7.77
N TYR A 66 -1.69 -9.83 -7.09
CA TYR A 66 -0.57 -8.95 -7.42
C TYR A 66 0.76 -9.62 -7.07
N ALA A 67 0.90 -10.22 -5.89
CA ALA A 67 2.07 -11.01 -5.52
C ALA A 67 2.37 -12.11 -6.56
N LYS A 68 1.35 -12.86 -6.99
CA LYS A 68 1.50 -13.86 -8.06
C LYS A 68 1.95 -13.26 -9.39
N LEU A 69 1.48 -12.07 -9.74
CA LEU A 69 1.93 -11.38 -10.95
C LEU A 69 3.40 -10.97 -10.87
N LEU A 70 3.87 -10.64 -9.66
CA LEU A 70 5.23 -10.19 -9.37
C LEU A 70 6.19 -11.33 -8.98
N ASP A 71 5.76 -12.59 -9.07
CA ASP A 71 6.49 -13.76 -8.59
C ASP A 71 6.94 -13.66 -7.11
N ALA A 72 6.11 -13.03 -6.28
CA ALA A 72 6.32 -12.85 -4.85
C ALA A 72 5.38 -13.75 -4.03
N ASP A 73 5.75 -14.02 -2.77
CA ASP A 73 4.92 -14.79 -1.85
C ASP A 73 3.61 -14.03 -1.51
N PRO A 74 2.43 -14.58 -1.87
CA PRO A 74 1.14 -13.94 -1.61
C PRO A 74 0.82 -13.74 -0.14
N GLU A 75 1.18 -14.69 0.73
CA GLU A 75 0.83 -14.62 2.14
C GLU A 75 1.75 -13.64 2.88
N ALA A 76 3.04 -13.64 2.56
CA ALA A 76 3.98 -12.66 3.09
C ALA A 76 3.57 -11.22 2.71
N LEU A 77 3.14 -10.99 1.47
CA LEU A 77 2.71 -9.67 1.00
C LEU A 77 1.43 -9.20 1.71
N VAL A 78 0.48 -10.10 1.95
CA VAL A 78 -0.76 -9.79 2.66
C VAL A 78 -0.49 -9.51 4.14
N GLU A 79 0.36 -10.30 4.80
CA GLU A 79 0.72 -10.11 6.20
C GLU A 79 1.38 -8.74 6.42
N GLU A 80 2.25 -8.32 5.51
CA GLU A 80 2.90 -7.02 5.60
C GLU A 80 1.93 -5.86 5.36
N TYR A 81 1.01 -5.99 4.39
CA TYR A 81 -0.07 -5.03 4.21
C TYR A 81 -0.93 -4.89 5.47
N GLU A 82 -1.28 -5.99 6.13
CA GLU A 82 -2.08 -5.96 7.36
C GLU A 82 -1.36 -5.26 8.51
N LYS A 83 -0.04 -5.49 8.65
CA LYS A 83 0.79 -4.78 9.64
C LYS A 83 0.78 -3.27 9.40
N GLU A 84 0.99 -2.86 8.16
CA GLU A 84 1.00 -1.44 7.76
C GLU A 84 -0.38 -0.78 7.89
N ALA A 85 -1.43 -1.46 7.45
CA ALA A 85 -2.81 -0.98 7.59
C ALA A 85 -3.19 -0.77 9.06
N ARG A 86 -2.78 -1.69 9.95
CA ARG A 86 -3.00 -1.54 11.40
C ARG A 86 -2.22 -0.36 11.99
N ILE A 87 -0.98 -0.14 11.56
CA ILE A 87 -0.17 1.01 11.98
C ILE A 87 -0.82 2.32 11.51
N ALA A 88 -1.24 2.38 10.24
CA ALA A 88 -1.93 3.54 9.67
C ALA A 88 -3.26 3.84 10.40
N GLN A 89 -4.04 2.81 10.73
CA GLN A 89 -5.27 2.94 11.51
C GLN A 89 -4.99 3.51 12.91
N HIS A 90 -3.99 2.99 13.64
CA HIS A 90 -3.64 3.52 14.97
C HIS A 90 -3.11 4.96 14.93
N LEU A 91 -2.30 5.31 13.92
CA LEU A 91 -1.81 6.69 13.73
C LEU A 91 -2.95 7.67 13.39
N SER A 92 -3.97 7.23 12.65
CA SER A 92 -5.16 8.03 12.35
C SER A 92 -6.07 8.23 13.56
N GLN A 93 -6.22 7.21 14.42
CA GLN A 93 -7.04 7.24 15.64
C GLN A 93 -6.35 8.00 16.79
N GLY A 94 -5.01 8.07 16.79
CA GLY A 94 -4.23 8.82 17.79
C GLY A 94 -4.36 10.35 17.71
N LYS A 95 -4.99 10.90 16.65
CA LYS A 95 -5.26 12.36 16.54
C LYS A 95 -6.54 12.82 17.23
N VAL A 96 -7.35 11.93 17.81
CA VAL A 96 -8.67 12.28 18.37
C VAL A 96 -8.69 12.37 19.90
N HIS A 97 -7.60 12.06 20.61
CA HIS A 97 -7.63 12.00 22.09
C HIS A 97 -6.51 12.74 22.84
N GLN A 98 -6.01 13.85 22.28
CA GLN A 98 -5.28 14.84 23.08
C GLN A 98 -5.91 16.23 22.94
N ALA A 99 -7.18 16.31 23.31
CA ALA A 99 -7.73 17.50 23.96
C ALA A 99 -8.08 17.06 25.39
N LEU A 100 -7.12 17.20 26.30
CA LEU A 100 -7.41 17.15 27.74
C LEU A 100 -7.78 18.58 28.18
N PRO A 101 -8.78 18.74 29.06
CA PRO A 101 -9.13 20.03 29.67
C PRO A 101 -8.00 20.62 30.53
#